data_AF-A0A842REX1-F1
#
_entry.id   AF-A0A842REX1-F1
#
_cell.length_a   1.000
_cell.length_b   1.000
_cell.length_c   1.000
_cell.angle_alpha   90.00
_cell.angle_beta   90.00
_cell.angle_gamma   90.00
#
_symmetry.space_group_name_H-M   'P 1'
#
loop_
_entity.id
_entity.type
_entity.pdbx_description
1 polymer ?
#
loop_
_entity_poly.entity_id
_entity_poly.type
_entity_poly.pdbx_seq_one_letter_code
_entity_poly.pdbx_strand_id
1 'polypeptide(L)'
;MKPVGLALIQMGKTGLELVKSHPNVLPKETLNEIVLKSMPLSAKDGDYASSTAGGCVFESYIFSIPGKRRRNIASLVVIFDKENYDRKTIRRFCSFTITELKKNNLADAETISEILPNLYNGLSERRMKIKISSVVTLSFDFDEKEQKDKKPEEKFVDSLKEDFWK
;
A
#
# COMPACT_ATOMS: atom_id res chain seq x y z
N MET A 1 12.92 -5.09 -10.13
CA MET A 1 13.23 -4.61 -8.77
C MET A 1 12.31 -5.35 -7.82
N LYS A 2 12.85 -6.25 -6.98
CA LYS A 2 12.02 -7.24 -6.31
C LYS A 2 11.90 -6.93 -4.82
N PRO A 3 10.70 -6.67 -4.27
CA PRO A 3 10.53 -6.53 -2.84
C PRO A 3 10.87 -7.85 -2.14
N VAL A 4 11.41 -7.75 -0.93
CA VAL A 4 11.63 -8.92 -0.06
C VAL A 4 10.37 -9.28 0.72
N GLY A 5 9.46 -8.32 0.89
CA GLY A 5 8.21 -8.52 1.60
C GLY A 5 7.17 -7.46 1.28
N LEU A 6 5.91 -7.84 1.45
CA LEU A 6 4.75 -6.97 1.49
C LEU A 6 3.98 -7.28 2.77
N ALA A 7 3.63 -6.27 3.56
CA ALA A 7 2.91 -6.45 4.81
C ALA A 7 1.67 -5.56 4.87
N LEU A 8 0.61 -6.08 5.47
CA LEU A 8 -0.56 -5.33 5.90
C LEU A 8 -0.49 -5.19 7.42
N ILE A 9 -0.48 -3.95 7.88
CA ILE A 9 -0.45 -3.59 9.30
C ILE A 9 -1.69 -2.76 9.59
N GLN A 10 -2.29 -2.91 10.77
CA GLN A 10 -3.45 -2.11 11.17
C GLN A 10 -3.34 -1.63 12.61
N MET A 11 -4.06 -0.57 12.92
CA MET A 11 -4.36 -0.21 14.31
C MET A 11 -5.45 -1.14 14.84
N GLY A 12 -5.07 -2.16 15.60
CA GLY A 12 -5.98 -3.12 16.22
C GLY A 12 -6.52 -2.64 17.56
N LYS A 13 -6.95 -3.58 18.40
CA LYS A 13 -7.48 -3.27 19.75
C LYS A 13 -6.38 -2.96 20.74
N THR A 14 -5.19 -3.53 20.54
CA THR A 14 -4.07 -3.44 21.48
C THR A 14 -2.96 -2.50 21.01
N GLY A 15 -3.10 -1.93 19.80
CA GLY A 15 -2.12 -1.04 19.19
C GLY A 15 -1.87 -1.42 17.74
N LEU A 16 -0.67 -1.15 17.24
CA LEU A 16 -0.27 -1.56 15.90
C LEU A 16 -0.05 -3.07 15.85
N GLU A 17 -0.70 -3.73 14.90
CA GLU A 17 -0.74 -5.18 14.76
C GLU A 17 -0.42 -5.56 13.31
N LEU A 18 0.45 -6.57 13.13
CA LEU A 18 0.67 -7.19 11.82
C LEU A 18 -0.55 -8.05 11.48
N VAL A 19 -1.26 -7.72 10.39
CA VAL A 19 -2.39 -8.52 9.90
C VAL A 19 -1.87 -9.70 9.08
N LYS A 20 -1.01 -9.41 8.10
CA LYS A 20 -0.42 -10.41 7.21
C LYS A 20 0.88 -9.91 6.61
N SER A 21 1.82 -10.81 6.36
CA SER A 21 3.03 -10.58 5.58
C SER A 21 3.17 -11.62 4.47
N HIS A 22 3.70 -11.21 3.33
CA HIS A 22 4.00 -12.11 2.21
C HIS A 22 5.20 -11.61 1.39
N PRO A 23 6.20 -12.47 1.12
CA PRO A 23 6.44 -13.75 1.79
C PRO A 23 6.81 -13.51 3.27
N ASN A 24 6.45 -14.45 4.14
CA ASN A 24 6.75 -14.34 5.58
C ASN A 24 8.14 -14.92 5.89
N VAL A 25 9.18 -14.22 5.41
CA VAL A 25 10.59 -14.68 5.48
C VAL A 25 11.48 -13.81 6.37
N LEU A 26 10.96 -12.69 6.85
CA LEU A 26 11.72 -11.76 7.68
C LEU A 26 11.78 -12.25 9.14
N PRO A 27 12.91 -12.01 9.84
CA PRO A 27 13.00 -12.27 11.27
C PRO A 27 11.90 -11.53 12.05
N LYS A 28 11.41 -12.15 13.13
CA LYS A 28 10.33 -11.60 13.95
C LYS A 28 10.68 -10.22 14.52
N GLU A 29 11.93 -10.02 14.92
CA GLU A 29 12.44 -8.75 15.44
C GLU A 29 12.34 -7.64 14.38
N THR A 30 12.80 -7.91 13.16
CA THR A 30 12.69 -7.00 12.02
C THR A 30 11.23 -6.68 11.71
N LEU A 31 10.35 -7.67 11.68
CA LEU A 31 8.92 -7.46 11.43
C LEU A 31 8.27 -6.59 12.52
N ASN A 32 8.58 -6.83 13.79
CA ASN A 32 8.05 -6.01 14.88
C ASN A 32 8.51 -4.55 14.77
N GLU A 33 9.77 -4.32 14.41
CA GLU A 33 10.28 -2.97 14.20
C GLU A 33 9.59 -2.28 13.02
N ILE A 34 9.35 -3.00 11.91
CA ILE A 34 8.57 -2.51 10.76
C ILE A 34 7.15 -2.17 11.19
N VAL A 35 6.48 -3.02 11.98
CA VAL A 35 5.12 -2.77 12.50
C VAL A 35 5.07 -1.42 13.23
N LEU A 36 5.98 -1.20 14.18
CA LEU A 36 6.02 0.02 14.99
C LEU A 36 6.34 1.27 14.17
N LYS A 37 7.20 1.16 13.16
CA LYS A 37 7.63 2.30 12.33
C LYS A 37 6.77 2.55 11.09
N SER A 38 5.89 1.61 10.74
CA SER A 38 5.05 1.69 9.53
C SER A 38 4.05 2.84 9.55
N MET A 39 3.65 3.29 10.75
CA MET A 39 2.60 4.26 10.96
C MET A 39 2.99 5.25 12.08
N PRO A 40 3.40 6.48 11.73
CA PRO A 40 3.66 7.53 12.72
C PRO A 40 2.43 7.85 13.57
N LEU A 41 2.62 8.36 14.79
CA LEU A 41 1.51 8.69 15.71
C LEU A 41 0.52 9.72 15.13
N SER A 42 0.98 10.59 14.23
CA SER A 42 0.15 11.60 13.56
C SER A 42 -0.37 11.17 12.18
N ALA A 43 -0.23 9.89 11.82
CA ALA A 43 -0.57 9.37 10.51
C ALA A 43 -2.05 9.53 10.17
N LYS A 44 -2.32 9.93 8.93
CA LYS A 44 -3.66 10.11 8.36
C LYS A 44 -3.83 9.29 7.09
N ASP A 45 -5.09 9.14 6.68
CA ASP A 45 -5.44 8.49 5.42
C ASP A 45 -4.76 9.21 4.24
N GLY A 46 -4.03 8.47 3.41
CA GLY A 46 -3.28 8.99 2.27
C GLY A 46 -1.81 9.32 2.57
N ASP A 47 -1.37 9.28 3.83
CA ASP A 47 0.02 9.53 4.19
C ASP A 47 0.95 8.43 3.69
N TYR A 48 2.22 8.81 3.47
CA TYR A 48 3.31 7.88 3.25
C TYR A 48 4.32 8.00 4.37
N ALA A 49 4.82 6.86 4.85
CA ALA A 49 5.99 6.82 5.71
C ALA A 49 7.06 5.91 5.09
N SER A 50 8.31 6.14 5.50
CA SER A 50 9.44 5.32 5.10
C SER A 50 10.43 5.26 6.25
N SER A 51 11.02 4.10 6.46
CA SER A 51 12.07 3.95 7.46
C SER A 51 12.93 2.73 7.14
N THR A 52 13.88 2.48 8.03
CA THR A 52 14.72 1.29 8.03
C THR A 52 14.47 0.48 9.29
N ALA A 53 14.59 -0.84 9.16
CA ALA A 53 14.40 -1.81 10.24
C ALA A 53 15.16 -3.09 9.92
N GLY A 54 15.96 -3.60 10.86
CA GLY A 54 16.76 -4.82 10.67
C GLY A 54 17.55 -4.88 9.36
N GLY A 55 18.14 -3.76 8.93
CA GLY A 55 18.90 -3.64 7.67
C GLY A 55 18.05 -3.56 6.39
N CYS A 56 16.72 -3.70 6.48
CA CYS A 56 15.79 -3.50 5.38
C CYS A 56 15.33 -2.03 5.32
N VAL A 57 14.84 -1.63 4.16
CA VAL A 57 14.18 -0.34 3.91
C VAL A 57 12.74 -0.61 3.55
N PHE A 58 11.80 0.23 3.96
CA PHE A 58 10.42 0.06 3.59
C PHE A 58 9.72 1.38 3.26
N GLU A 59 8.71 1.29 2.39
CA GLU A 59 7.71 2.34 2.17
C GLU A 59 6.36 1.84 2.67
N SER A 60 5.64 2.70 3.35
CA SER A 60 4.31 2.42 3.85
C SER A 60 3.32 3.45 3.31
N TYR A 61 2.16 2.97 2.86
CA TYR A 61 1.03 3.82 2.50
C TYR A 61 -0.08 3.61 3.52
N ILE A 62 -0.46 4.68 4.21
CA ILE A 62 -1.47 4.66 5.27
C ILE A 62 -2.84 4.93 4.67
N PHE A 63 -3.83 4.14 5.06
CA PHE A 63 -5.18 4.29 4.57
C PHE A 63 -6.26 3.97 5.61
N SER A 64 -7.41 4.61 5.45
CA SER A 64 -8.59 4.30 6.24
C SER A 64 -9.25 3.00 5.78
N ILE A 65 -9.64 2.16 6.74
CA ILE A 65 -10.44 0.95 6.52
C ILE A 65 -11.80 1.07 7.24
N PRO A 66 -12.86 0.43 6.71
CA PRO A 66 -14.14 0.36 7.40
C PRO A 66 -13.99 -0.28 8.78
N GLY A 67 -14.59 0.33 9.80
CA GLY A 67 -14.59 -0.20 11.16
C GLY A 67 -16.00 -0.17 11.76
N LYS A 68 -16.30 -1.11 12.67
CA LYS A 68 -17.63 -1.27 13.28
C LYS A 68 -18.13 -0.04 14.07
N ARG A 69 -17.24 0.87 14.50
CA ARG A 69 -17.59 2.03 15.35
C ARG A 69 -16.87 3.33 15.01
N ARG A 70 -15.64 3.26 14.48
CA ARG A 70 -14.85 4.40 13.99
C ARG A 70 -14.08 3.98 12.76
N ARG A 71 -13.73 4.94 11.89
CA ARG A 71 -12.74 4.71 10.83
C ARG A 71 -11.45 4.24 11.49
N ASN A 72 -10.99 3.06 11.09
CA ASN A 72 -9.73 2.53 11.53
C ASN A 72 -8.67 2.84 10.48
N ILE A 73 -7.39 2.77 10.84
CA ILE A 73 -6.28 3.00 9.92
C ILE A 73 -5.45 1.74 9.76
N ALA A 74 -5.04 1.49 8.53
CA ALA A 74 -4.15 0.42 8.12
C ALA A 74 -2.99 1.00 7.30
N SER A 75 -1.99 0.17 7.08
CA SER A 75 -0.84 0.50 6.26
C SER A 75 -0.43 -0.68 5.40
N LEU A 76 -0.24 -0.40 4.12
CA LEU A 76 0.34 -1.34 3.16
C LEU A 76 1.83 -1.02 3.06
N VAL A 77 2.67 -1.97 3.45
CA VAL A 77 4.11 -1.78 3.63
C VAL A 77 4.89 -2.64 2.66
N VAL A 78 5.64 -2.01 1.77
CA VAL A 78 6.54 -2.67 0.81
C VAL A 78 7.96 -2.64 1.36
N ILE A 79 8.61 -3.79 1.44
CA ILE A 79 9.89 -3.98 2.11
C ILE A 79 10.95 -4.40 1.08
N PHE A 80 12.12 -3.78 1.16
CA PHE A 80 13.28 -4.00 0.29
C PHE A 80 14.53 -4.28 1.13
N ASP A 81 15.47 -5.02 0.55
CA ASP A 81 16.79 -5.28 1.13
C ASP A 81 17.70 -4.04 1.10
N LYS A 82 17.51 -3.15 0.11
CA LYS A 82 18.34 -1.96 -0.14
C LYS A 82 17.51 -0.80 -0.69
N GLU A 83 18.04 0.43 -0.61
CA GLU A 83 17.41 1.66 -1.13
C GLU A 83 17.39 1.80 -2.66
N ASN A 84 17.78 0.76 -3.41
CA ASN A 84 17.80 0.82 -4.87
C ASN A 84 16.40 0.62 -5.46
N TYR A 85 15.48 1.55 -5.17
CA TYR A 85 14.10 1.46 -5.64
C TYR A 85 13.41 2.71 -6.15
N ASP A 86 12.53 2.53 -7.15
CA ASP A 86 11.69 3.62 -7.67
C ASP A 86 10.54 3.91 -6.71
N ARG A 87 10.86 4.74 -5.72
CA ARG A 87 9.94 5.22 -4.70
C ARG A 87 8.66 5.80 -5.29
N LYS A 88 8.73 6.56 -6.38
CA LYS A 88 7.54 7.18 -7.00
C LYS A 88 6.59 6.11 -7.52
N THR A 89 7.14 5.10 -8.17
CA THR A 89 6.36 3.99 -8.71
C THR A 89 5.75 3.13 -7.61
N ILE A 90 6.49 2.84 -6.52
CA ILE A 90 5.94 2.11 -5.36
C ILE A 90 4.79 2.88 -4.70
N ARG A 91 4.95 4.19 -4.50
CA ARG A 91 3.88 5.03 -3.94
C ARG A 91 2.64 5.05 -4.84
N ARG A 92 2.84 5.16 -6.16
CA ARG A 92 1.75 5.12 -7.14
C ARG A 92 1.04 3.77 -7.14
N PHE A 93 1.77 2.67 -7.02
CA PHE A 93 1.22 1.33 -6.89
C PHE A 93 0.33 1.20 -5.64
N CYS A 94 0.84 1.60 -4.47
CA CYS A 94 0.08 1.49 -3.22
C CYS A 94 -1.18 2.36 -3.24
N SER A 95 -1.06 3.63 -3.62
CA SER A 95 -2.21 4.53 -3.70
C SER A 95 -3.23 4.10 -4.74
N PHE A 96 -2.79 3.65 -5.93
CA PHE A 96 -3.69 3.09 -6.94
C PHE A 96 -4.47 1.90 -6.38
N THR A 97 -3.76 0.93 -5.81
CA THR A 97 -4.35 -0.31 -5.25
C THR A 97 -5.44 0.04 -4.25
N ILE A 98 -5.11 0.85 -3.24
CA ILE A 98 -6.08 1.20 -2.20
C ILE A 98 -7.21 2.06 -2.73
N THR A 99 -6.94 3.00 -3.64
CA THR A 99 -7.99 3.86 -4.23
C THR A 99 -9.01 3.04 -5.01
N GLU A 100 -8.55 2.10 -5.83
CA GLU A 100 -9.44 1.21 -6.59
C GLU A 100 -10.23 0.28 -5.66
N LEU A 101 -9.61 -0.26 -4.61
CA LEU A 101 -10.34 -1.03 -3.59
C LEU A 101 -11.41 -0.18 -2.89
N LYS A 102 -11.09 1.07 -2.51
CA LYS A 102 -12.04 1.98 -1.85
C LYS A 102 -13.22 2.32 -2.76
N LYS A 103 -12.98 2.61 -4.04
CA LYS A 103 -14.05 2.88 -5.03
C LYS A 103 -15.05 1.72 -5.14
N ASN A 104 -14.60 0.50 -4.89
CA ASN A 104 -15.41 -0.71 -4.96
C ASN A 104 -15.89 -1.21 -3.58
N ASN A 105 -15.65 -0.47 -2.49
CA ASN A 105 -15.96 -0.88 -1.11
C ASN A 105 -15.28 -2.19 -0.67
N LEU A 106 -14.07 -2.45 -1.17
CA LEU A 106 -13.27 -3.65 -0.94
C LEU A 106 -11.95 -3.35 -0.19
N ALA A 107 -11.83 -2.17 0.41
CA ALA A 107 -10.65 -1.73 1.15
C ALA A 107 -10.70 -2.14 2.63
N ASP A 108 -11.12 -3.38 2.92
CA ASP A 108 -11.09 -3.97 4.25
C ASP A 108 -9.86 -4.88 4.43
N ALA A 109 -9.53 -5.19 5.68
CA ALA A 109 -8.32 -5.94 6.00
C ALA A 109 -8.36 -7.39 5.50
N GLU A 110 -9.53 -7.99 5.37
CA GLU A 110 -9.72 -9.37 4.92
C GLU A 110 -9.44 -9.46 3.41
N THR A 111 -10.10 -8.63 2.60
CA THR A 111 -9.89 -8.56 1.15
C THR A 111 -8.43 -8.24 0.81
N ILE A 112 -7.81 -7.27 1.48
CA ILE A 112 -6.41 -6.90 1.22
C ILE A 112 -5.47 -8.04 1.61
N SER A 113 -5.76 -8.74 2.71
CA SER A 113 -4.99 -9.91 3.12
C SER A 113 -5.07 -11.04 2.10
N GLU A 114 -6.23 -11.29 1.50
CA GLU A 114 -6.41 -12.31 0.47
C GLU A 114 -5.59 -12.02 -0.79
N ILE A 115 -5.59 -10.76 -1.25
CA ILE A 115 -4.88 -10.37 -2.46
C ILE A 115 -3.39 -10.05 -2.25
N LEU A 116 -2.92 -9.95 -0.99
CA LEU A 116 -1.54 -9.59 -0.65
C LEU A 116 -0.47 -10.40 -1.42
N PRO A 117 -0.59 -11.74 -1.57
CA PRO A 117 0.37 -12.50 -2.38
C PRO A 117 0.39 -12.11 -3.86
N ASN A 118 -0.79 -11.81 -4.43
CA ASN A 118 -0.89 -11.38 -5.81
C ASN A 118 -0.34 -9.95 -6.01
N LEU A 119 -0.52 -9.07 -5.02
CA LEU A 119 0.11 -7.74 -5.01
C LEU A 119 1.64 -7.87 -5.00
N TYR A 120 2.18 -8.76 -4.16
CA TYR A 120 3.61 -9.04 -4.09
C TYR A 120 4.17 -9.58 -5.41
N ASN A 121 3.46 -10.54 -6.02
CA ASN A 121 3.85 -11.09 -7.33
C ASN A 121 3.83 -10.01 -8.41
N GLY A 122 2.78 -9.18 -8.43
CA GLY A 122 2.68 -8.09 -9.41
C GLY A 122 3.79 -7.04 -9.27
N LEU A 123 4.18 -6.71 -8.04
CA LEU A 123 5.36 -5.87 -7.77
C LEU A 123 6.66 -6.52 -8.25
N SER A 124 6.82 -7.83 -8.01
CA SER A 124 8.01 -8.59 -8.40
C SER A 124 8.14 -8.71 -9.92
N GLU A 125 7.02 -8.91 -10.62
CA GLU A 125 6.92 -9.07 -12.06
C GLU A 125 6.82 -7.74 -12.82
N ARG A 126 6.74 -6.60 -12.10
CA ARG A 126 6.52 -5.26 -12.68
C ARG A 126 5.21 -5.12 -13.46
N ARG A 127 4.27 -6.04 -13.26
CA ARG A 127 2.94 -6.01 -13.85
C ARG A 127 1.97 -6.74 -12.95
N MET A 128 0.83 -6.14 -12.69
CA MET A 128 -0.19 -6.70 -11.83
C MET A 128 -1.51 -6.81 -12.59
N LYS A 129 -2.15 -7.97 -12.54
CA LYS A 129 -3.55 -8.16 -12.92
C LYS A 129 -4.23 -9.12 -11.94
N ILE A 130 -5.04 -8.59 -11.03
CA ILE A 130 -5.67 -9.35 -9.94
C ILE A 130 -7.17 -9.26 -10.11
N LYS A 131 -7.83 -10.40 -10.33
CA LYS A 131 -9.29 -10.49 -10.29
C LYS A 131 -9.73 -10.72 -8.85
N ILE A 132 -10.44 -9.76 -8.27
CA ILE A 132 -10.92 -9.82 -6.87
C ILE A 132 -12.35 -10.35 -6.82
N SER A 133 -13.18 -9.97 -7.80
CA SER A 133 -14.55 -10.46 -7.94
C SER A 133 -14.90 -10.64 -9.42
N SER A 134 -16.15 -11.01 -9.71
CA SER A 134 -16.66 -11.04 -11.09
C SER A 134 -16.60 -9.68 -11.80
N VAL A 135 -16.60 -8.59 -11.03
CA VAL A 135 -16.70 -7.21 -11.56
C VAL A 135 -15.41 -6.41 -11.34
N VAL A 136 -14.60 -6.76 -10.33
CA VAL A 136 -13.42 -5.97 -9.95
C VAL A 136 -12.13 -6.69 -10.36
N THR A 137 -11.36 -6.04 -11.23
CA THR A 137 -10.00 -6.45 -11.60
C THR A 137 -9.06 -5.27 -11.39
N LEU A 138 -8.06 -5.43 -10.53
CA LEU A 138 -6.96 -4.47 -10.40
C LEU A 138 -5.94 -4.74 -11.51
N SER A 139 -5.56 -3.72 -12.26
CA SER A 139 -4.54 -3.81 -13.30
C SER A 139 -3.55 -2.65 -13.17
N PHE A 140 -2.26 -2.94 -13.09
CA PHE A 140 -1.21 -1.93 -12.98
C PHE A 140 0.03 -2.39 -13.74
N ASP A 141 0.53 -1.54 -14.63
CA ASP A 141 1.74 -1.80 -15.42
C ASP A 141 2.83 -0.80 -15.02
N PHE A 142 4.00 -1.31 -14.63
CA PHE A 142 5.11 -0.47 -14.18
C PHE A 142 5.96 0.04 -15.35
N ASP A 143 5.75 -0.49 -16.57
CA ASP A 143 6.55 -0.19 -17.76
C ASP A 143 5.90 0.84 -18.69
N GLU A 144 4.68 1.31 -18.40
CA GLU A 144 3.98 2.36 -19.16
C GLU A 144 4.57 3.78 -19.01
N LYS A 145 5.89 3.91 -18.82
CA LYS A 145 6.62 5.17 -19.05
C LYS A 145 7.02 5.29 -20.53
N GLU A 146 6.08 5.21 -21.48
CA GLU A 146 6.28 5.68 -22.88
C GLU A 146 5.04 5.58 -23.81
N GLN A 147 3.83 5.91 -23.35
CA GLN A 147 2.72 6.18 -24.29
C GLN A 147 2.05 7.53 -24.03
N LYS A 148 2.38 8.44 -24.96
CA LYS A 148 1.75 9.72 -25.34
C LYS A 148 0.33 9.97 -24.81
N ASP A 149 0.14 11.20 -24.33
CA ASP A 149 -1.05 12.04 -24.55
C ASP A 149 -2.37 11.31 -24.75
N LYS A 150 -3.01 10.92 -23.64
CA LYS A 150 -4.47 11.02 -23.51
C LYS A 150 -4.79 11.61 -22.15
N LYS A 151 -5.11 12.91 -22.14
CA LYS A 151 -5.77 13.64 -21.03
C LYS A 151 -6.83 12.73 -20.38
N PRO A 152 -6.83 12.61 -19.04
CA PRO A 152 -7.56 13.60 -18.26
C PRO A 152 -6.78 14.04 -17.00
N GLU A 153 -5.73 14.84 -17.18
CA GLU A 153 -4.98 15.43 -16.06
C GLU A 153 -5.62 16.71 -15.47
N GLU A 154 -6.68 17.25 -16.08
CA GLU A 154 -7.33 18.47 -15.56
C GLU A 154 -8.33 18.23 -14.41
N LYS A 155 -8.81 16.99 -14.18
CA LYS A 155 -9.76 16.72 -13.07
C LYS A 155 -9.12 16.18 -11.79
N PHE A 156 -7.89 15.67 -11.86
CA PHE A 156 -7.24 15.03 -10.71
C PHE A 156 -6.48 16.04 -9.83
N VAL A 157 -5.97 17.13 -10.42
CA VAL A 157 -5.24 18.16 -9.68
C VAL A 157 -6.18 19.15 -9.01
N ASP A 158 -7.35 19.44 -9.60
CA ASP A 158 -8.32 20.37 -9.01
C ASP A 158 -9.04 19.75 -7.79
N SER A 159 -9.33 18.45 -7.79
CA SER A 159 -9.93 17.78 -6.62
C SER A 159 -8.96 17.60 -5.44
N LEU A 160 -7.65 17.61 -5.69
CA LEU A 160 -6.63 17.57 -4.63
C LEU A 160 -6.30 18.97 -4.08
N LYS A 161 -6.53 20.04 -4.84
CA LYS A 161 -6.29 21.42 -4.36
C LYS A 161 -7.44 21.95 -3.50
N GLU A 162 -8.67 21.50 -3.72
CA GLU A 162 -9.82 21.93 -2.90
C GLU A 162 -9.82 21.34 -1.48
N ASP A 163 -9.21 20.17 -1.27
CA ASP A 163 -9.20 19.49 0.04
C ASP A 163 -7.99 19.80 0.94
N PHE A 164 -6.97 20.50 0.42
CA PHE A 164 -5.79 20.90 1.22
C PHE A 164 -5.93 22.29 1.88
N TRP A 165 -6.99 23.04 1.56
CA TRP A 165 -7.28 24.35 2.15
C TRP A 165 -8.76 24.48 2.55
N LYS A 166 -9.16 23.74 3.59
CA LYS A 166 -10.29 24.09 4.48
C LYS A 166 -10.00 23.67 5.90
#